data_AF-A0A6B0XR81-F1
#
_entry.id   AF-A0A6B0XR81-F1
#
_cell.length_a   1.000
_cell.length_b   1.000
_cell.length_c   1.000
_cell.angle_alpha   90.00
_cell.angle_beta   90.00
_cell.angle_gamma   90.00
#
_symmetry.space_group_name_H-M   'P 1'
#
loop_
_entity.id
_entity.type
_entity.pdbx_description
1 polymer ?
#
loop_
_entity_poly.entity_id
_entity_poly.type
_entity_poly.pdbx_seq_one_letter_code
_entity_poly.pdbx_strand_id
1 'polypeptide(L)'
;MFQLRHVPGLPEAGSDVRAVRPRIVRRRGLGAGDVTDHAISQELPRVQEFAGSPAWVRNALIGITLILVVFGLLSVYSASSFAAQQSGLPGNHVLMSQLARAAVGLVALIVAAFIDYRTYRRYAWPILGAVGVLLVVMILPFTTDIAPVRNGSRRWLMLGPATFQPSELAKVAVVFWT
;
A
#
# COMPACT_ATOMS: atom_id res chain seq x y z
N MET A 1 -23.88 66.20 9.31
CA MET A 1 -22.92 66.34 10.41
C MET A 1 -22.07 65.07 10.45
N PHE A 2 -21.11 64.96 9.53
CA PHE A 2 -20.20 63.83 9.37
C PHE A 2 -18.79 64.38 9.61
N GLN A 3 -18.22 64.03 10.77
CA GLN A 3 -16.84 64.38 11.14
C GLN A 3 -15.89 63.38 10.49
N LEU A 4 -15.27 63.75 9.37
CA LEU A 4 -14.17 63.00 8.79
C LEU A 4 -12.93 63.23 9.66
N ARG A 5 -12.55 62.20 10.43
CA ARG A 5 -11.28 62.17 11.15
C ARG A 5 -10.13 62.35 10.16
N HIS A 6 -9.30 63.35 10.45
CA HIS A 6 -8.03 63.56 9.77
C HIS A 6 -7.16 62.31 9.97
N VAL A 7 -6.94 61.56 8.89
CA VAL A 7 -6.00 60.43 8.87
C VAL A 7 -4.59 61.01 8.65
N PRO A 8 -3.68 60.93 9.64
CA PRO A 8 -2.32 61.42 9.47
C PRO A 8 -1.52 60.39 8.67
N GLY A 9 -0.87 60.82 7.58
CA GLY A 9 0.10 59.99 6.85
C GLY A 9 -0.20 59.74 5.37
N LEU A 10 -1.12 60.45 4.75
CA LEU A 10 -1.22 60.41 3.28
C LEU A 10 -0.07 61.24 2.68
N PRO A 11 0.76 60.65 1.82
CA PRO A 11 1.83 61.38 1.14
C PRO A 11 1.22 62.47 0.25
N GLU A 12 1.60 63.71 0.50
CA GLU A 12 1.26 64.87 -0.31
C GLU A 12 1.61 64.60 -1.78
N ALA A 13 0.64 64.87 -2.66
CA ALA A 13 0.74 64.74 -4.11
C ALA A 13 1.79 65.73 -4.64
N GLY A 14 3.05 65.30 -4.65
CA GLY A 14 4.20 66.13 -5.00
C GLY A 14 5.55 65.57 -4.55
N SER A 15 5.56 64.50 -3.75
CA SER A 15 6.80 63.86 -3.31
C SER A 15 7.28 62.77 -4.28
N ASP A 16 8.50 62.99 -4.77
CA ASP A 16 9.33 62.21 -5.66
C ASP A 16 9.07 60.68 -5.69
N VAL A 17 8.42 60.22 -6.76
CA VAL A 17 8.12 58.79 -7.04
C VAL A 17 9.40 57.95 -7.25
N ARG A 18 10.59 58.56 -7.24
CA ARG A 18 11.88 57.89 -7.46
C ARG A 18 12.46 57.14 -6.26
N ALA A 19 11.83 57.20 -5.08
CA ALA A 19 12.41 56.62 -3.87
C ALA A 19 11.97 55.18 -3.53
N VAL A 20 10.95 54.61 -4.19
CA VAL A 20 10.52 53.23 -3.90
C VAL A 20 11.31 52.26 -4.78
N ARG A 21 12.58 52.04 -4.44
CA ARG A 21 13.30 50.89 -4.97
C ARG A 21 12.71 49.64 -4.33
N PRO A 22 12.15 48.67 -5.08
CA PRO A 22 11.74 47.42 -4.49
C PRO A 22 12.96 46.82 -3.81
N ARG A 23 12.85 46.56 -2.51
CA ARG A 23 13.83 45.76 -1.79
C ARG A 23 13.72 44.36 -2.36
N ILE A 24 14.49 44.09 -3.42
CA ILE A 24 14.70 42.75 -3.94
C ILE A 24 15.39 42.02 -2.79
N VAL A 25 14.60 41.36 -1.96
CA VAL A 25 15.08 40.35 -1.05
C VAL A 25 15.64 39.27 -1.98
N ARG A 26 16.94 39.36 -2.27
CA ARG A 26 17.70 38.25 -2.86
C ARG A 26 17.40 37.09 -1.92
N ARG A 27 16.51 36.18 -2.34
CA ARG A 27 16.46 34.83 -1.77
C ARG A 27 17.87 34.31 -1.94
N ARG A 28 18.63 34.38 -0.84
CA ARG A 28 19.92 33.73 -0.68
C ARG A 28 19.71 32.34 -1.22
N GLY A 29 20.47 31.98 -2.26
CA GLY A 29 20.18 30.82 -3.09
C GLY A 29 19.86 29.63 -2.21
N LEU A 30 18.61 29.17 -2.26
CA LEU A 30 18.25 27.85 -1.76
C LEU A 30 18.98 26.89 -2.69
N GLY A 31 20.21 26.54 -2.33
CA GLY A 31 20.94 25.52 -3.05
C GLY A 31 20.16 24.22 -2.93
N ALA A 32 20.25 23.35 -3.93
CA ALA A 32 19.72 22.00 -3.80
C ALA A 32 20.22 21.30 -2.52
N GLY A 33 21.41 21.67 -2.02
CA GLY A 33 21.94 21.29 -0.71
C GLY A 33 21.08 21.75 0.46
N ASP A 34 20.67 23.02 0.54
CA ASP A 34 19.86 23.55 1.66
C ASP A 34 18.50 22.84 1.77
N VAL A 35 17.87 22.52 0.64
CA VAL A 35 16.60 21.78 0.61
C VAL A 35 16.80 20.34 1.11
N THR A 36 17.92 19.72 0.73
CA THR A 36 18.27 18.36 1.14
C THR A 36 18.63 18.32 2.63
N ASP A 37 19.37 19.31 3.13
CA ASP A 37 19.78 19.43 4.53
C ASP A 37 18.59 19.75 5.44
N HIS A 38 17.63 20.55 4.96
CA HIS A 38 16.37 20.78 5.66
C HIS A 38 15.48 19.55 5.70
N ALA A 39 15.42 18.76 4.62
CA ALA A 39 14.69 17.50 4.61
C ALA A 39 15.33 16.47 5.56
N ILE A 40 16.66 16.33 5.52
CA ILE A 40 17.40 15.41 6.40
C ILE A 40 17.23 15.82 7.87
N SER A 41 17.37 17.11 8.19
CA SER A 41 17.24 17.58 9.59
C SER A 41 15.84 17.41 10.18
N GLN A 42 14.79 17.34 9.35
CA GLN A 42 13.43 17.01 9.79
C GLN A 42 13.19 15.51 10.01
N GLU A 43 13.92 14.64 9.32
CA GLU A 43 13.77 13.18 9.41
C GLU A 43 14.61 12.57 10.54
N LEU A 44 15.80 13.13 10.83
CA LEU A 44 16.72 12.64 11.87
C LEU A 44 16.06 12.37 13.24
N PRO A 45 15.16 13.22 13.77
CA PRO A 45 14.53 12.98 15.06
C PRO A 45 13.60 11.74 15.05
N ARG A 46 12.84 11.54 13.97
CA ARG A 46 11.86 10.43 13.86
C ARG A 46 12.55 9.08 13.73
N VAL A 47 13.65 9.04 12.98
CA VAL A 47 14.43 7.81 12.78
C VAL A 47 15.17 7.42 14.07
N GLN A 48 15.68 8.40 14.83
CA GLN A 48 16.29 8.16 16.15
C GLN A 48 15.26 7.76 17.20
N GLU A 49 14.04 8.28 17.15
CA GLU A 49 12.93 7.89 18.04
C GLU A 49 12.50 6.43 17.81
N PHE A 50 12.46 5.97 16.56
CA PHE A 50 12.16 4.57 16.23
C PHE A 50 13.31 3.62 16.61
N ALA A 51 14.56 4.03 16.39
CA ALA A 51 15.76 3.28 16.79
C ALA A 51 15.95 3.24 18.32
N GLY A 52 15.47 4.27 19.03
CA GLY A 52 15.42 4.37 20.49
C GLY A 52 14.18 3.72 21.10
N SER A 53 13.33 3.08 20.30
CA SER A 53 12.12 2.42 20.80
C SER A 53 12.50 1.37 21.87
N PRO A 54 11.87 1.44 23.05
CA PRO A 54 12.27 0.59 24.15
C PRO A 54 12.04 -0.88 23.79
N ALA A 55 12.96 -1.75 24.21
CA ALA A 55 13.02 -3.16 23.79
C ALA A 55 11.70 -3.93 23.97
N TRP A 56 10.83 -3.48 24.88
CA TRP A 56 9.50 -4.05 25.09
C TRP A 56 8.56 -3.84 23.90
N VAL A 57 8.67 -2.74 23.14
CA VAL A 57 7.84 -2.50 21.94
C VAL A 57 8.16 -3.52 20.86
N ARG A 58 9.45 -3.71 20.58
CA ARG A 58 9.92 -4.73 19.64
C ARG A 58 9.48 -6.13 20.05
N ASN A 59 9.68 -6.48 21.32
CA ASN A 59 9.31 -7.79 21.84
C ASN A 59 7.79 -8.00 21.85
N ALA A 60 6.99 -6.96 22.13
CA ALA A 60 5.54 -7.01 22.08
C ALA A 60 5.02 -7.19 20.65
N LEU A 61 5.60 -6.50 19.66
CA LEU A 61 5.27 -6.69 18.25
C LEU A 61 5.56 -8.12 17.78
N ILE A 62 6.71 -8.68 18.16
CA ILE A 62 7.05 -10.08 17.86
C ILE A 62 6.07 -11.03 18.56
N GLY A 63 5.76 -10.80 19.84
CA GLY A 63 4.84 -11.63 20.61
C GLY A 63 3.41 -11.64 20.05
N ILE A 64 2.86 -10.47 19.74
CA ILE A 64 1.53 -10.32 19.13
C ILE A 64 1.49 -11.01 17.76
N THR A 65 2.54 -10.84 16.96
CA THR A 65 2.65 -11.51 15.66
C THR A 65 2.64 -13.02 15.80
N LEU A 66 3.41 -13.59 16.74
CA LEU A 66 3.43 -15.04 16.99
C LEU A 66 2.06 -15.58 17.44
N ILE A 67 1.38 -14.86 18.33
CA ILE A 67 0.03 -15.24 18.79
C ILE A 67 -0.97 -15.23 17.63
N LEU A 68 -0.95 -14.19 16.79
CA LEU A 68 -1.82 -14.10 15.62
C LEU A 68 -1.55 -15.24 14.61
N VAL A 69 -0.29 -15.61 14.41
CA VAL A 69 0.10 -16.74 13.55
C VAL A 69 -0.43 -18.06 14.11
N VAL A 70 -0.23 -18.34 15.40
CA VAL A 70 -0.73 -19.57 16.05
C VAL A 70 -2.27 -19.63 16.01
N PHE A 71 -2.93 -18.52 16.29
CA PHE A 71 -4.39 -18.44 16.21
C PHE A 71 -4.90 -18.69 14.77
N GLY A 72 -4.22 -18.12 13.77
CA GLY A 72 -4.51 -18.37 12.35
C GLY A 72 -4.37 -19.85 11.98
N LEU A 73 -3.30 -20.51 12.43
CA LEU A 73 -3.07 -21.94 12.22
C LEU A 73 -4.18 -22.80 12.86
N LEU A 74 -4.60 -22.46 14.08
CA LEU A 74 -5.70 -23.15 14.77
C LEU A 74 -7.05 -22.95 14.03
N SER A 75 -7.30 -21.77 13.49
CA SER A 75 -8.51 -21.47 12.71
C SER A 75 -8.57 -22.30 11.42
N VAL A 76 -7.44 -22.41 10.70
CA VAL A 76 -7.33 -23.26 9.49
C VAL A 76 -7.54 -24.74 9.84
N TYR A 77 -6.95 -25.21 10.94
CA TYR A 77 -7.12 -26.59 11.40
C TYR A 77 -8.60 -26.91 11.73
N SER A 78 -9.28 -26.00 12.43
CA SER A 78 -10.71 -26.14 12.77
C SER A 78 -11.62 -26.12 11.55
N ALA A 79 -11.37 -25.21 10.59
CA ALA A 79 -12.12 -25.16 9.34
C ALA A 79 -11.90 -26.43 8.49
N SER A 80 -10.71 -27.02 8.54
CA SER A 80 -10.38 -28.22 7.78
C SER A 80 -11.02 -29.50 8.35
N SER A 81 -11.23 -29.60 9.66
CA SER A 81 -11.88 -30.77 10.27
C SER A 81 -13.39 -30.78 10.03
N PHE A 82 -14.03 -29.60 9.95
CA PHE A 82 -15.46 -29.48 9.70
C PHE A 82 -15.83 -29.66 8.21
N ALA A 83 -14.99 -29.18 7.29
CA ALA A 83 -15.20 -29.33 5.84
C ALA A 83 -15.15 -30.81 5.36
N ALA A 84 -14.40 -31.66 6.08
CA ALA A 84 -14.29 -33.09 5.79
C ALA A 84 -15.55 -33.89 6.19
N GLN A 85 -16.36 -33.38 7.13
CA GLN A 85 -17.52 -34.09 7.67
C GLN A 85 -18.82 -33.82 6.89
N GLN A 86 -18.94 -32.68 6.20
CA GLN A 86 -20.19 -32.27 5.52
C GLN A 86 -20.31 -32.68 4.04
N SER A 87 -19.23 -33.10 3.37
CA SER A 87 -19.21 -33.10 1.89
C SER A 87 -19.45 -34.44 1.19
N GLY A 88 -19.61 -35.57 1.89
CA GLY A 88 -19.91 -36.89 1.28
C GLY A 88 -18.88 -37.42 0.25
N LEU A 89 -17.78 -36.70 0.05
CA LEU A 89 -16.61 -37.05 -0.75
C LEU A 89 -15.58 -37.75 0.16
N PRO A 90 -14.62 -38.55 -0.37
CA PRO A 90 -13.55 -39.07 0.47
C PRO A 90 -12.91 -37.91 1.23
N GLY A 91 -12.98 -37.94 2.57
CA GLY A 91 -12.69 -36.79 3.45
C GLY A 91 -11.31 -36.15 3.26
N ASN A 92 -10.43 -36.85 2.55
CA ASN A 92 -9.08 -36.44 2.21
C ASN A 92 -9.03 -35.48 1.00
N HIS A 93 -10.05 -35.41 0.14
CA HIS A 93 -9.94 -34.66 -1.13
C HIS A 93 -9.89 -33.14 -0.92
N VAL A 94 -10.75 -32.61 -0.03
CA VAL A 94 -10.73 -31.18 0.32
C VAL A 94 -9.46 -30.83 1.07
N LEU A 95 -9.06 -31.66 2.06
CA LEU A 95 -7.83 -31.48 2.82
C LEU A 95 -6.58 -31.50 1.93
N MET A 96 -6.43 -32.49 1.04
CA MET A 96 -5.30 -32.58 0.11
C MET A 96 -5.27 -31.41 -0.86
N SER A 97 -6.43 -30.94 -1.33
CA SER A 97 -6.50 -29.76 -2.21
C SER A 97 -6.08 -28.47 -1.49
N GLN A 98 -6.46 -28.30 -0.22
CA GLN A 98 -6.05 -27.15 0.59
C GLN A 98 -4.57 -27.23 0.96
N LEU A 99 -4.07 -28.42 1.29
CA LEU A 99 -2.65 -28.65 1.57
C LEU A 99 -1.78 -28.36 0.34
N ALA A 100 -2.22 -28.81 -0.86
CA ALA A 100 -1.51 -28.52 -2.11
C ALA A 100 -1.45 -27.02 -2.40
N ARG A 101 -2.57 -26.29 -2.22
CA ARG A 101 -2.59 -24.82 -2.38
C ARG A 101 -1.71 -24.12 -1.34
N ALA A 102 -1.73 -24.58 -0.09
CA ALA A 102 -0.90 -24.04 0.98
C ALA A 102 0.60 -24.28 0.71
N ALA A 103 0.97 -25.48 0.23
CA ALA A 103 2.34 -25.79 -0.15
C ALA A 103 2.81 -24.92 -1.33
N VAL A 104 1.98 -24.73 -2.35
CA VAL A 104 2.27 -23.83 -3.48
C VAL A 104 2.45 -22.38 -2.98
N GLY A 105 1.57 -21.91 -2.09
CA GLY A 105 1.67 -20.59 -1.48
C GLY A 105 2.96 -20.41 -0.66
N LEU A 106 3.37 -21.43 0.09
CA LEU A 106 4.60 -21.42 0.87
C LEU A 106 5.84 -21.34 -0.03
N VAL A 107 5.90 -22.15 -1.10
CA VAL A 107 6.99 -22.08 -2.07
C VAL A 107 7.04 -20.69 -2.72
N ALA A 108 5.90 -20.14 -3.12
CA ALA A 108 5.81 -18.80 -3.68
C ALA A 108 6.31 -17.73 -2.70
N LEU A 109 5.98 -17.85 -1.40
CA LEU A 109 6.46 -16.94 -0.35
C LEU A 109 7.98 -17.03 -0.18
N ILE A 110 8.53 -18.24 -0.12
CA ILE A 110 9.98 -18.45 0.03
C ILE A 110 10.71 -17.82 -1.17
N VAL A 111 10.27 -18.12 -2.40
CA VAL A 111 10.84 -17.51 -3.61
C VAL A 111 10.73 -15.99 -3.56
N ALA A 112 9.58 -15.46 -3.14
CA ALA A 112 9.37 -14.03 -3.04
C ALA A 112 10.30 -13.37 -1.98
N ALA A 113 10.59 -14.06 -0.88
CA ALA A 113 11.50 -13.57 0.15
C ALA A 113 12.97 -13.48 -0.31
N PHE A 114 13.37 -14.26 -1.32
CA PHE A 114 14.71 -14.20 -1.90
C PHE A 114 14.91 -13.10 -2.95
N ILE A 115 13.85 -12.45 -3.40
CA ILE A 115 13.91 -11.39 -4.42
C ILE A 115 14.07 -10.03 -3.73
N ASP A 116 15.06 -9.24 -4.18
CA ASP A 116 15.30 -7.88 -3.71
C ASP A 116 14.08 -6.97 -3.97
N TYR A 117 13.70 -6.19 -2.96
CA TYR A 117 12.62 -5.19 -3.02
C TYR A 117 12.75 -4.22 -4.18
N ARG A 118 13.98 -3.92 -4.63
CA ARG A 118 14.23 -3.05 -5.79
C ARG A 118 13.62 -3.61 -7.08
N THR A 119 13.60 -4.94 -7.21
CA THR A 119 13.01 -5.65 -8.34
C THR A 119 11.49 -5.48 -8.32
N TYR A 120 10.86 -5.63 -7.16
CA TYR A 120 9.42 -5.43 -7.01
C TYR A 120 8.98 -4.01 -7.38
N ARG A 121 9.73 -3.00 -6.93
CA ARG A 121 9.44 -1.60 -7.24
C ARG A 121 9.57 -1.28 -8.74
N ARG A 122 10.50 -1.93 -9.45
CA ARG A 122 10.66 -1.79 -10.90
C ARG A 122 9.47 -2.40 -11.68
N TYR A 123 8.96 -3.54 -11.23
CA TYR A 123 7.85 -4.23 -11.90
C TYR A 123 6.46 -3.83 -11.39
N ALA A 124 6.36 -3.01 -10.33
CA ALA A 124 5.09 -2.59 -9.75
C ALA A 124 4.15 -1.97 -10.80
N TRP A 125 4.64 -1.06 -11.65
CA TRP A 125 3.86 -0.42 -12.71
C TRP A 125 3.35 -1.41 -13.77
N PRO A 126 4.20 -2.24 -14.40
CA PRO A 126 3.75 -3.30 -15.30
C PRO A 126 2.74 -4.26 -14.67
N ILE A 127 2.97 -4.68 -13.42
CA ILE A 127 2.10 -5.62 -12.72
C ILE A 127 0.73 -4.97 -12.46
N LEU A 128 0.70 -3.72 -12.01
CA LEU A 128 -0.54 -2.99 -11.76
C LEU A 128 -1.36 -2.83 -13.05
N GLY A 129 -0.70 -2.49 -14.17
CA GLY A 129 -1.33 -2.41 -15.49
C GLY A 129 -1.89 -3.75 -15.94
N ALA A 130 -1.11 -4.83 -15.82
CA ALA A 130 -1.55 -6.17 -16.19
C ALA A 130 -2.76 -6.65 -15.35
N VAL A 131 -2.75 -6.38 -14.04
CA VAL A 131 -3.87 -6.71 -13.16
C VAL A 131 -5.10 -5.88 -13.49
N GLY A 132 -4.94 -4.60 -13.80
CA GLY A 132 -6.04 -3.73 -14.24
C GLY A 132 -6.69 -4.24 -15.52
N VAL A 133 -5.90 -4.60 -16.53
CA VAL A 133 -6.39 -5.21 -17.77
C VAL A 133 -7.11 -6.53 -17.48
N LEU A 134 -6.52 -7.40 -16.65
CA LEU A 134 -7.11 -8.68 -16.31
C LEU A 134 -8.47 -8.53 -15.61
N LEU A 135 -8.60 -7.56 -14.70
CA LEU A 135 -9.87 -7.25 -14.04
C LEU A 135 -10.94 -6.76 -15.02
N VAL A 136 -10.58 -5.93 -16.00
CA VAL A 136 -11.51 -5.47 -17.04
C VAL A 136 -11.94 -6.64 -17.93
N VAL A 137 -10.99 -7.49 -18.35
CA VAL A 137 -11.26 -8.66 -19.21
C VAL A 137 -12.22 -9.65 -18.54
N MET A 138 -12.16 -9.80 -17.21
CA MET A 138 -13.08 -10.66 -16.46
C MET A 138 -14.54 -10.15 -16.45
N ILE A 139 -14.79 -8.88 -16.74
CA ILE A 139 -16.14 -8.30 -16.81
C ILE A 139 -16.77 -8.56 -18.20
N LEU A 140 -15.96 -8.85 -19.22
CA LEU A 140 -16.42 -8.98 -20.59
C LEU A 140 -17.28 -10.25 -20.79
N PRO A 141 -18.38 -10.19 -21.57
CA PRO A 141 -19.37 -11.27 -21.65
C PRO A 141 -18.82 -12.57 -22.26
N PHE A 142 -17.78 -12.48 -23.09
CA PHE A 142 -17.14 -13.63 -23.73
C PHE A 142 -16.19 -14.41 -22.80
N THR A 143 -15.89 -13.91 -21.60
CA THR A 143 -15.06 -14.63 -20.61
C THR A 143 -15.88 -15.39 -19.58
N THR A 144 -17.18 -15.61 -19.82
CA THR A 144 -18.09 -16.24 -18.84
C THR A 144 -17.71 -17.69 -18.54
N ASP A 145 -17.11 -18.39 -19.50
CA ASP A 145 -16.61 -19.76 -19.33
C ASP A 145 -15.40 -19.84 -18.38
N ILE A 146 -14.58 -18.77 -18.35
CA ILE A 146 -13.32 -18.71 -17.60
C ILE A 146 -13.50 -17.92 -16.28
N ALA A 147 -14.47 -17.01 -16.23
CA ALA A 147 -14.81 -16.19 -15.07
C ALA A 147 -16.32 -16.24 -14.81
N PRO A 148 -16.85 -17.39 -14.35
CA PRO A 148 -18.26 -17.56 -14.09
C PRO A 148 -18.73 -16.70 -12.93
N VAL A 149 -20.01 -16.35 -12.95
CA VAL A 149 -20.65 -15.62 -11.85
C VAL A 149 -20.77 -16.55 -10.63
N ARG A 150 -19.97 -16.31 -9.59
CA ARG A 150 -20.15 -16.95 -8.27
C ARG A 150 -20.73 -15.92 -7.30
N ASN A 151 -21.81 -16.28 -6.61
CA ASN A 151 -22.50 -15.41 -5.64
C ASN A 151 -22.86 -14.02 -6.21
N GLY A 152 -23.29 -13.96 -7.48
CA GLY A 152 -23.69 -12.70 -8.14
C GLY A 152 -22.53 -11.81 -8.61
N SER A 153 -21.27 -12.26 -8.54
CA SER A 153 -20.11 -11.45 -8.99
C SER A 153 -19.07 -12.25 -9.78
N ARG A 154 -18.40 -11.58 -10.73
CA ARG A 154 -17.32 -12.14 -11.57
C ARG A 154 -15.97 -11.68 -11.00
N ARG A 155 -15.46 -12.43 -10.02
CA ARG A 155 -14.22 -12.11 -9.29
C ARG A 155 -13.17 -13.21 -9.33
N TRP A 156 -13.57 -14.42 -9.71
CA TRP A 156 -12.74 -15.61 -9.68
C TRP A 156 -12.45 -16.06 -11.10
N LEU A 157 -11.17 -16.14 -11.45
CA LEU A 157 -10.69 -16.73 -12.68
C LEU A 157 -10.50 -18.23 -12.45
N MET A 158 -11.24 -19.05 -13.20
CA MET A 158 -11.09 -20.50 -13.17
C MET A 158 -10.00 -20.93 -14.14
N LEU A 159 -8.93 -21.49 -13.59
CA LEU A 159 -7.80 -22.08 -14.32
C LEU A 159 -7.83 -23.60 -14.09
N GLY A 160 -8.87 -24.26 -14.60
CA GLY A 160 -9.12 -25.68 -14.37
C GLY A 160 -9.39 -26.00 -12.89
N PRO A 161 -8.53 -26.78 -12.20
CA PRO A 161 -8.71 -27.12 -10.79
C PRO A 161 -8.37 -25.97 -9.82
N ALA A 162 -7.70 -24.93 -10.31
CA ALA A 162 -7.29 -23.77 -9.51
C ALA A 162 -8.19 -22.57 -9.78
N THR A 163 -8.43 -21.77 -8.75
CA THR A 163 -9.13 -20.49 -8.86
C THR A 163 -8.20 -19.38 -8.44
N PHE A 164 -8.03 -18.38 -9.29
CA PHE A 164 -7.18 -17.23 -9.04
C PHE A 164 -8.04 -15.97 -8.91
N GLN A 165 -7.73 -15.12 -7.93
CA GLN A 165 -8.43 -13.87 -7.71
C GLN A 165 -7.49 -12.70 -8.03
N PRO A 166 -7.64 -12.02 -9.17
CA PRO A 166 -6.72 -10.96 -9.58
C PRO A 166 -6.64 -9.79 -8.59
N SER A 167 -7.71 -9.54 -7.81
CA SER A 167 -7.70 -8.49 -6.78
C SER A 167 -6.74 -8.79 -5.62
N GLU A 168 -6.38 -10.06 -5.38
CA GLU A 168 -5.33 -10.41 -4.41
C GLU A 168 -3.96 -9.94 -4.89
N LEU A 169 -3.67 -10.14 -6.18
CA LEU A 169 -2.44 -9.65 -6.81
C LEU A 169 -2.43 -8.11 -6.88
N ALA A 170 -3.59 -7.48 -7.11
CA ALA A 170 -3.72 -6.02 -7.10
C ALA A 170 -3.25 -5.40 -5.78
N LYS A 171 -3.65 -5.96 -4.65
CA LYS A 171 -3.27 -5.45 -3.32
C LYS A 171 -1.75 -5.44 -3.14
N VAL A 172 -1.09 -6.55 -3.48
CA VAL A 172 0.37 -6.67 -3.39
C VAL A 172 1.06 -5.71 -4.36
N ALA A 173 0.55 -5.57 -5.58
CA ALA A 173 1.10 -4.64 -6.57
C ALA A 173 1.03 -3.17 -6.12
N VAL A 174 -0.08 -2.76 -5.47
CA VAL A 174 -0.23 -1.41 -4.89
C VAL A 174 0.78 -1.18 -3.77
N VAL A 175 1.03 -2.19 -2.91
CA VAL A 175 2.04 -2.08 -1.85
C VAL A 175 3.44 -1.89 -2.43
N PHE A 176 3.79 -2.58 -3.52
CA PHE A 176 5.09 -2.38 -4.18
C PHE A 176 5.22 -1.06 -4.92
N TRP A 177 4.11 -0.45 -5.28
CA TRP A 177 4.07 0.83 -5.97
C TRP A 177 4.24 2.03 -5.03
N THR A 178 3.70 1.94 -3.82
CA THR A 178 3.67 3.04 -2.83
C THR A 178 5.00 3.12 -2.08
#